data_AF-A0A0A1Q4Q7-F1
#
_entry.id   AF-A0A0A1Q4Q7-F1
#
_cell.length_a   1.000
_cell.length_b   1.000
_cell.length_c   1.000
_cell.angle_alpha   90.00
_cell.angle_beta   90.00
_cell.angle_gamma   90.00
#
_symmetry.space_group_name_H-M   'P 1'
#
loop_
_entity.id
_entity.type
_entity.pdbx_description
1 polymer ?
#
loop_
_entity_poly.entity_id
_entity_poly.type
_entity_poly.pdbx_seq_one_letter_code
_entity_poly.pdbx_strand_id
1 'polypeptide(L)'
;MRMATLAPKGRIDEPTVRDEIARLSRQWKRGVDGSDAPDLLAEVLEAERLKDLDLFDQAQLATVIRVCRESTSLSEAGRKLFAASRLQKTSSNDADRLRKYLARFELQFENIKR
;
A
#
# COMPACT_ATOMS: atom_id res chain seq x y z
N MET A 1 -6.71 14.13 -17.49
CA MET A 1 -6.84 15.26 -18.43
C MET A 1 -5.64 16.16 -18.26
N ARG A 2 -4.97 16.50 -19.38
CA ARG A 2 -3.68 17.21 -19.44
C ARG A 2 -3.87 18.71 -19.20
N MET A 3 -2.91 19.35 -18.53
CA MET A 3 -2.81 20.81 -18.21
C MET A 3 -3.21 21.80 -19.32
N ALA A 4 -3.35 21.36 -20.57
CA ALA A 4 -3.72 22.17 -21.72
C ALA A 4 -5.14 22.78 -21.62
N THR A 5 -6.06 22.23 -20.81
CA THR A 5 -7.45 22.73 -20.70
C THR A 5 -7.67 23.79 -19.62
N LEU A 6 -6.71 24.05 -18.73
CA LEU A 6 -6.88 24.96 -17.59
C LEU A 6 -6.11 26.29 -17.70
N ALA A 7 -5.31 26.50 -18.74
CA ALA A 7 -4.60 27.76 -18.96
C ALA A 7 -5.53 28.76 -19.68
N PRO A 8 -5.90 29.92 -19.08
CA PRO A 8 -6.85 30.87 -19.68
C PRO A 8 -6.43 31.46 -21.04
N LYS A 9 -5.19 31.20 -21.51
CA LYS A 9 -4.64 31.75 -22.76
C LYS A 9 -3.76 30.77 -23.55
N GLY A 10 -3.79 29.47 -23.25
CA GLY A 10 -2.96 28.46 -23.95
C GLY A 10 -1.45 28.57 -23.75
N ARG A 11 -0.97 29.48 -22.88
CA ARG A 11 0.43 29.61 -22.49
C ARG A 11 0.58 29.11 -21.05
N ILE A 12 1.43 28.12 -20.87
CA ILE A 12 1.81 27.60 -19.55
C ILE A 12 2.86 28.57 -19.00
N ASP A 13 2.51 29.35 -17.97
CA ASP A 13 3.46 30.19 -17.27
C ASP A 13 4.02 29.47 -16.03
N GLU A 14 5.22 29.89 -15.61
CA GLU A 14 5.93 29.27 -14.49
C GLU A 14 5.12 29.25 -13.17
N PRO A 15 4.36 30.30 -12.82
CA PRO A 15 3.45 30.27 -11.67
C PRO A 15 2.38 29.17 -11.79
N THR A 16 1.73 29.02 -12.95
CA THR A 16 0.73 27.96 -13.18
C THR A 16 1.34 26.57 -13.02
N VAL A 17 2.58 26.37 -13.49
CA VAL A 17 3.29 25.09 -13.29
C VAL A 17 3.56 24.82 -11.82
N ARG A 18 3.99 25.82 -11.04
CA ARG A 18 4.24 25.65 -9.60
C ARG A 18 2.96 25.34 -8.84
N ASP A 19 1.86 26.01 -9.17
CA ASP A 19 0.55 25.75 -8.57
C ASP A 19 0.03 24.34 -8.92
N GLU A 20 0.27 23.89 -10.15
CA GLU A 20 -0.08 22.55 -10.59
C GLU A 20 0.78 21.49 -9.88
N ILE A 21 2.10 21.71 -9.75
CA ILE A 21 3.00 20.83 -8.97
C ILE A 21 2.52 20.75 -7.53
N ALA A 22 2.15 21.87 -6.91
CA ALA A 22 1.65 21.90 -5.54
C ALA A 22 0.29 21.17 -5.43
N ARG A 23 -0.61 21.35 -6.40
CA ARG A 23 -1.90 20.65 -6.44
C ARG A 23 -1.71 19.15 -6.61
N LEU A 24 -0.89 18.72 -7.57
CA LEU A 24 -0.59 17.32 -7.83
C LEU A 24 0.13 16.68 -6.65
N SER A 25 1.09 17.37 -6.03
CA SER A 25 1.76 16.89 -4.81
C SER A 25 0.78 16.67 -3.67
N ARG A 26 -0.18 17.61 -3.46
CA ARG A 26 -1.26 17.44 -2.48
C ARG A 26 -2.24 16.32 -2.86
N GLN A 27 -2.53 16.14 -4.14
CA GLN A 27 -3.43 15.10 -4.63
C GLN A 27 -2.81 13.71 -4.53
N TRP A 28 -1.51 13.59 -4.83
CA TRP A 28 -0.74 12.36 -4.64
C TRP A 28 -0.63 12.00 -3.16
N LYS A 29 -0.39 12.97 -2.27
CA LYS A 29 -0.43 12.75 -0.82
C LYS A 29 -1.81 12.25 -0.34
N ARG A 30 -2.91 12.77 -0.88
CA ARG A 30 -4.28 12.30 -0.60
C ARG A 30 -4.60 10.93 -1.22
N GLY A 31 -3.94 10.56 -2.32
CA GLY A 31 -4.06 9.21 -2.91
C GLY A 31 -3.42 8.12 -2.04
N VAL A 32 -2.66 8.53 -1.01
CA VAL A 32 -2.04 7.69 0.02
C VAL A 32 -2.77 7.94 1.35
N ASP A 33 -4.11 7.99 1.33
CA ASP A 33 -4.99 8.20 2.51
C ASP A 33 -5.03 6.98 3.46
N GLY A 34 -3.86 6.49 3.86
CA GLY A 34 -3.69 5.58 4.97
C GLY A 34 -2.23 5.62 5.34
N SER A 35 -1.94 6.09 6.56
CA SER A 35 -0.66 6.01 7.28
C SER A 35 0.54 5.72 6.39
N ASP A 36 1.43 6.70 6.21
CA ASP A 36 2.68 6.52 5.46
C ASP A 36 3.23 5.12 5.74
N ALA A 37 3.59 4.37 4.70
CA ALA A 37 3.98 2.96 4.85
C ALA A 37 4.97 2.74 6.03
N PRO A 38 5.96 3.63 6.28
CA PRO A 38 6.78 3.60 7.49
C PRO A 38 6.01 3.66 8.82
N ASP A 39 5.02 4.55 8.96
CA ASP A 39 4.22 4.70 10.17
C ASP A 39 3.41 3.43 10.46
N LEU A 40 2.77 2.88 9.43
CA LEU A 40 2.01 1.63 9.54
C LEU A 40 2.90 0.46 9.97
N LEU A 41 4.11 0.39 9.42
CA LEU A 41 5.07 -0.67 9.74
C LEU A 41 5.65 -0.50 11.13
N ALA A 42 5.87 0.73 11.59
CA ALA A 42 6.36 1.02 12.93
C ALA A 42 5.36 0.60 14.04
N GLU A 43 4.08 0.45 13.73
CA GLU A 43 3.08 -0.09 14.67
C GLU A 43 3.22 -1.60 14.92
N VAL A 44 3.85 -2.34 13.99
CA VAL A 44 3.91 -3.81 14.02
C VAL A 44 5.34 -4.38 14.01
N LEU A 45 6.34 -3.57 13.68
CA LEU A 45 7.75 -3.95 13.61
C LEU A 45 8.62 -3.02 14.46
N GLU A 46 9.71 -3.57 14.99
CA GLU A 46 10.76 -2.80 15.67
C GLU A 46 11.53 -1.92 14.66
N ALA A 47 12.04 -0.79 15.14
CA ALA A 47 12.70 0.22 14.31
C ALA A 47 13.96 -0.32 13.61
N GLU A 48 14.71 -1.19 14.28
CA GLU A 48 15.89 -1.87 13.73
C GLU A 48 15.50 -2.76 12.54
N ARG A 49 14.45 -3.58 12.70
CA ARG A 49 13.97 -4.45 11.63
C ARG A 49 13.43 -3.67 10.44
N LEU A 50 12.74 -2.55 10.69
CA LEU A 50 12.23 -1.69 9.63
C LEU A 50 13.35 -1.08 8.79
N LYS A 51 14.49 -0.73 9.39
CA LYS A 51 15.68 -0.20 8.68
C LYS A 51 16.35 -1.23 7.80
N ASP A 52 16.27 -2.51 8.17
CA ASP A 52 16.86 -3.62 7.42
C ASP A 52 15.97 -4.12 6.26
N LEU A 53 14.74 -3.61 6.14
CA LEU A 53 13.84 -3.95 5.04
C LEU A 53 14.08 -3.06 3.83
N ASP A 54 14.20 -3.69 2.66
CA ASP A 54 14.18 -2.99 1.39
C ASP A 54 12.85 -2.26 1.19
N LEU A 55 12.89 -1.14 0.46
CA LEU A 55 11.68 -0.36 0.13
C LEU A 55 10.60 -1.19 -0.57
N PHE A 56 11.00 -2.21 -1.33
CA PHE A 56 10.07 -3.14 -1.97
C PHE A 56 9.30 -3.97 -0.93
N ASP A 57 10.00 -4.53 0.05
CA ASP A 57 9.38 -5.31 1.12
C ASP A 57 8.50 -4.44 1.99
N GLN A 58 8.93 -3.21 2.31
CA GLN A 58 8.13 -2.25 3.05
C GLN A 58 6.81 -1.93 2.32
N ALA A 59 6.87 -1.64 1.02
CA ALA A 59 5.67 -1.34 0.23
C ALA A 59 4.69 -2.53 0.16
N GLN A 60 5.22 -3.74 -0.03
CA GLN A 60 4.40 -4.95 -0.04
C GLN A 60 3.78 -5.23 1.33
N LEU A 61 4.58 -5.21 2.38
CA LEU A 61 4.13 -5.52 3.74
C LEU A 61 3.09 -4.52 4.23
N ALA A 62 3.28 -3.22 3.95
CA ALA A 62 2.29 -2.19 4.28
C ALA A 62 0.95 -2.42 3.57
N THR A 63 0.98 -2.88 2.31
CA THR A 63 -0.24 -3.26 1.57
C THR A 63 -0.90 -4.49 2.20
N VAL A 64 -0.10 -5.50 2.56
CA VAL A 64 -0.60 -6.72 3.20
C VAL A 64 -1.27 -6.42 4.55
N ILE A 65 -0.65 -5.57 5.38
CA ILE A 65 -1.18 -5.17 6.68
C ILE A 65 -2.51 -4.44 6.54
N ARG A 66 -2.62 -3.47 5.61
CA ARG A 66 -3.90 -2.78 5.33
C ARG A 66 -5.01 -3.75 5.00
N VAL A 67 -4.77 -4.66 4.06
CA VAL A 67 -5.77 -5.66 3.68
C VAL A 67 -6.10 -6.60 4.84
N CYS A 68 -5.13 -6.94 5.68
CA CYS A 68 -5.37 -7.76 6.86
C CYS A 68 -6.27 -7.06 7.88
N ARG A 69 -6.05 -5.76 8.14
CA ARG A 69 -6.87 -4.95 9.06
C ARG A 69 -8.30 -4.76 8.54
N GLU A 70 -8.48 -4.63 7.23
CA GLU A 70 -9.79 -4.51 6.58
C GLU A 70 -10.54 -5.84 6.43
N SER A 71 -9.94 -6.97 6.83
CA SER A 71 -10.53 -8.29 6.64
C SER A 71 -10.90 -8.96 7.95
N THR A 72 -12.01 -9.69 7.92
CA THR A 72 -12.55 -10.39 9.09
C THR A 72 -11.74 -11.64 9.44
N SER A 73 -11.08 -12.24 8.44
CA SER A 73 -10.30 -13.48 8.57
C SER A 73 -9.10 -13.52 7.60
N LEU A 74 -8.11 -14.35 7.94
CA LEU A 74 -6.94 -14.62 7.11
C LEU A 74 -7.31 -15.11 5.70
N SER A 75 -8.34 -15.96 5.60
CA SER A 75 -8.85 -16.47 4.32
C SER A 75 -9.45 -15.37 3.45
N GLU A 76 -10.14 -14.40 4.05
CA GLU A 76 -10.67 -13.24 3.32
C GLU A 76 -9.56 -12.33 2.81
N ALA A 77 -8.60 -12.00 3.68
CA ALA A 77 -7.43 -11.19 3.32
C ALA A 77 -6.63 -11.85 2.19
N GLY A 78 -6.38 -13.16 2.29
CA GLY A 78 -5.68 -13.92 1.26
C GLY A 78 -6.39 -13.89 -0.10
N ARG A 79 -7.73 -14.02 -0.14
CA ARG A 79 -8.49 -13.92 -1.39
C ARG A 79 -8.39 -12.53 -2.01
N LYS A 80 -8.41 -11.46 -1.21
CA LYS A 80 -8.22 -10.08 -1.69
C LYS A 80 -6.82 -9.89 -2.27
N LEU A 81 -5.78 -10.29 -1.55
CA LEU A 81 -4.38 -10.13 -1.96
C LEU A 81 -4.02 -10.96 -3.20
N PHE A 82 -4.58 -12.17 -3.33
CA PHE A 82 -4.24 -13.09 -4.41
C PHE A 82 -5.33 -13.19 -5.49
N ALA A 83 -6.23 -12.21 -5.60
CA ALA A 83 -7.44 -12.22 -6.44
C ALA A 83 -7.19 -12.63 -7.90
N ALA A 84 -6.08 -12.20 -8.51
CA ALA A 84 -5.71 -12.60 -9.87
C ALA A 84 -5.09 -14.01 -9.92
N SER A 85 -4.06 -14.27 -9.10
CA SER A 85 -3.31 -15.53 -9.15
C SER A 85 -4.14 -16.75 -8.73
N ARG A 86 -5.15 -16.56 -7.87
CA ARG A 86 -6.02 -17.65 -7.40
C ARG A 86 -6.90 -18.24 -8.50
N LEU A 87 -7.23 -17.46 -9.54
CA LEU A 87 -8.04 -17.92 -10.67
C LEU A 87 -7.30 -18.91 -11.57
N GLN A 88 -5.96 -18.90 -11.51
CA GLN A 88 -5.10 -19.75 -12.32
C GLN A 88 -4.69 -21.05 -11.60
N LYS A 89 -5.10 -21.25 -10.35
CA LYS A 89 -4.70 -22.40 -9.53
C LYS A 89 -5.86 -23.36 -9.31
N THR A 90 -5.59 -24.66 -9.51
CA THR A 90 -6.55 -25.76 -9.27
C THR A 90 -6.97 -25.86 -7.80
N SER A 91 -6.06 -25.51 -6.87
CA SER A 91 -6.36 -25.36 -5.44
C SER A 91 -5.71 -24.08 -4.94
N SER A 92 -6.53 -23.18 -4.37
CA SER A 92 -6.07 -21.90 -3.87
C SER A 92 -6.02 -21.92 -2.34
N ASN A 93 -4.85 -22.23 -1.77
CA ASN A 93 -4.61 -22.10 -0.34
C ASN A 93 -4.04 -20.71 -0.01
N ASP A 94 -4.87 -19.68 -0.26
CA ASP A 94 -4.49 -18.28 -0.12
C ASP A 94 -4.17 -17.91 1.33
N ALA A 95 -4.87 -18.52 2.30
CA ALA A 95 -4.62 -18.33 3.71
C ALA A 95 -3.24 -18.83 4.14
N ASP A 96 -2.83 -20.03 3.69
CA ASP A 96 -1.50 -20.57 3.99
C ASP A 96 -0.38 -19.75 3.34
N ARG A 97 -0.58 -19.31 2.10
CA ARG A 97 0.36 -18.41 1.42
C ARG A 97 0.56 -17.11 2.20
N LEU A 98 -0.55 -16.51 2.66
CA LEU A 98 -0.50 -15.30 3.46
C LEU A 98 0.18 -15.54 4.82
N ARG A 99 -0.13 -16.65 5.50
CA ARG A 99 0.52 -17.02 6.76
C ARG A 99 2.04 -17.16 6.61
N LYS A 100 2.49 -17.86 5.56
CA LYS A 100 3.91 -18.03 5.26
C LYS A 100 4.59 -16.70 4.93
N TYR A 101 3.90 -15.80 4.24
CA TYR A 101 4.40 -14.47 3.96
C TYR A 101 4.60 -13.66 5.25
N LEU A 102 3.58 -13.59 6.12
CA LEU A 102 3.67 -12.86 7.40
C LEU A 102 4.75 -13.43 8.33
N ALA A 103 4.92 -14.76 8.35
CA ALA A 103 5.93 -15.43 9.17
C ALA A 103 7.36 -15.02 8.80
N ARG A 104 7.65 -14.61 7.55
CA ARG A 104 8.97 -14.06 7.17
C ARG A 104 9.33 -12.78 7.93
N PHE A 105 8.32 -12.05 8.37
CA PHE A 105 8.45 -10.84 9.17
C PHE A 105 8.17 -11.11 10.65
N GLU A 106 8.04 -12.38 11.06
CA GLU A 106 7.66 -12.79 12.43
C GLU A 106 6.30 -12.23 12.87
N LEU A 107 5.42 -11.95 11.90
CA LEU A 107 4.09 -11.43 12.16
C LEU A 107 3.04 -12.54 12.10
N GLN A 108 2.00 -12.37 12.89
CA GLN A 108 0.79 -13.20 12.88
C GLN A 108 -0.42 -12.31 12.60
N PHE A 109 -1.43 -12.86 11.91
CA PHE A 109 -2.61 -12.09 11.50
C PHE A 109 -3.36 -11.49 12.70
N GLU A 110 -3.38 -12.24 13.79
CA GLU A 110 -3.97 -11.88 15.08
C GLU A 110 -3.28 -10.66 15.70
N ASN A 111 -1.97 -10.50 15.48
CA ASN A 111 -1.19 -9.36 15.99
C ASN A 111 -1.36 -8.10 15.14
N ILE A 112 -1.80 -8.24 13.89
CA ILE A 112 -1.94 -7.15 12.91
C ILE A 112 -3.34 -6.51 12.97
N LYS A 113 -4.38 -7.31 13.29
CA LYS A 113 -5.80 -6.92 13.25
C LYS A 113 -6.24 -5.95 14.38
N ARG A 114 -5.30 -5.33 15.08
CA ARG A 114 -5.61 -4.37 16.15
C ARG A 114 -6.28 -3.12 15.62
#